data_AF-A0A0C1MI40-F1
#
_entry.id   AF-A0A0C1MI40-F1
#
_cell.length_a   1.000
_cell.length_b   1.000
_cell.length_c   1.000
_cell.angle_alpha   90.00
_cell.angle_beta   90.00
_cell.angle_gamma   90.00
#
_symmetry.space_group_name_H-M   'P 1'
#
loop_
_entity.id
_entity.type
_entity.pdbx_description
1 polymer ?
#
loop_
_entity_poly.entity_id
_entity_poly.type
_entity_poly.pdbx_seq_one_letter_code
_entity_poly.pdbx_strand_id
1 'polypeptide(L)'
;MNKGLLFNHLPELIIISLKCISSESDLLVKLARKLKRDKNISHDHQIFRDIRHGRRRLSIFESYFNIDTDCLELNFSLEPTPQNIGSWYFLKSFVKSFQYSDQEEAIALKYYWSFLEAHCDLEHTILDELSSTKNIELVESYLKTWLNIETQELFELDSNTRYVYLVKSVMYWAALFELFLELEFNTTEYSYLNKVLPTFNEKINKLSLSTEQFLINFKKAWSRDEYGYANERSIKWAELYRDIAKKRMQDPDITNPPISSNSPELHDPDITAIKKKFDRWRKGNTLISMNEMRNFIAILRVPFSYSGDELRLSQCLFINLFTFIQLQGLKLDIDLKQLSDAFSNYERYKAMVNRRYKTYKQTLKLEP
;
A
#
# COMPACT_ATOMS: atom_id res chain seq x y z
N MET A 1 -9.17 -16.01 9.84
CA MET A 1 -7.70 -16.09 9.73
C MET A 1 -7.41 -16.06 8.24
N ASN A 2 -6.82 -14.99 7.72
CA ASN A 2 -6.57 -14.85 6.28
C ASN A 2 -5.44 -15.84 5.93
N LYS A 3 -5.74 -16.88 5.16
CA LYS A 3 -4.76 -17.92 4.80
C LYS A 3 -4.01 -17.48 3.54
N GLY A 4 -2.70 -17.68 3.51
CA GLY A 4 -1.89 -17.42 2.32
C GLY A 4 -0.41 -17.67 2.57
N LEU A 5 0.37 -17.78 1.50
CA LEU A 5 1.82 -17.96 1.50
C LEU A 5 2.52 -16.76 0.89
N LEU A 6 2.24 -16.43 -0.37
CA LEU A 6 2.83 -15.26 -1.02
C LEU A 6 2.01 -14.01 -0.72
N PHE A 7 0.68 -14.10 -0.80
CA PHE A 7 -0.22 -12.97 -0.57
C PHE A 7 -0.78 -12.90 0.86
N ASN A 8 -0.17 -13.61 1.80
CA ASN A 8 -0.65 -13.68 3.19
C ASN A 8 -0.90 -12.29 3.80
N HIS A 9 -2.07 -12.08 4.42
CA HIS A 9 -2.51 -10.81 5.00
C HIS A 9 -2.58 -9.60 4.04
N LEU A 10 -2.39 -9.76 2.73
CA LEU A 10 -2.36 -8.65 1.76
C LEU A 10 -3.56 -7.69 1.89
N PRO A 11 -4.83 -8.15 1.91
CA PRO A 11 -5.98 -7.24 2.00
C PRO A 11 -6.00 -6.41 3.30
N GLU A 12 -5.65 -7.04 4.43
CA GLU A 12 -5.60 -6.37 5.73
C GLU A 12 -4.52 -5.29 5.75
N LEU A 13 -3.34 -5.62 5.24
CA LEU A 13 -2.19 -4.72 5.21
C LEU A 13 -2.40 -3.56 4.23
N ILE A 14 -3.07 -3.77 3.10
CA ILE A 14 -3.48 -2.70 2.19
C ILE A 14 -4.42 -1.72 2.93
N ILE A 15 -5.45 -2.23 3.62
CA ILE A 15 -6.41 -1.40 4.37
C ILE A 15 -5.70 -0.55 5.43
N ILE A 16 -4.81 -1.16 6.22
CA ILE A 16 -4.01 -0.46 7.23
C ILE A 16 -3.17 0.66 6.58
N SER A 17 -2.55 0.37 5.45
CA SER A 17 -1.60 1.25 4.78
C SER A 17 -2.28 2.43 4.06
N LEU A 18 -3.50 2.25 3.57
CA LEU A 18 -4.26 3.34 2.94
C LEU A 18 -4.64 4.45 3.93
N LYS A 19 -4.67 4.15 5.25
CA LYS A 19 -5.12 5.08 6.31
C LYS A 19 -6.47 5.76 5.98
N CYS A 20 -7.28 5.10 5.16
CA CYS A 20 -8.56 5.59 4.72
C CYS A 20 -9.72 4.98 5.52
N ILE A 21 -9.44 4.04 6.43
CA ILE A 21 -10.44 3.33 7.25
C ILE A 21 -9.94 3.33 8.70
N SER A 22 -10.80 3.75 9.62
CA SER A 22 -10.54 3.82 11.06
C SER A 22 -11.10 2.63 11.84
N SER A 23 -12.08 1.91 11.28
CA SER A 23 -12.70 0.71 11.86
C SER A 23 -13.50 -0.05 10.78
N GLU A 24 -13.90 -1.29 11.07
CA GLU A 24 -14.83 -2.06 10.20
C GLU A 24 -16.13 -1.28 9.93
N SER A 25 -16.68 -0.61 10.95
CA SER A 25 -17.84 0.26 10.80
C SER A 25 -17.59 1.42 9.83
N ASP A 26 -16.41 2.03 9.87
CA ASP A 26 -16.02 3.12 8.95
C ASP A 26 -15.89 2.64 7.50
N LEU A 27 -15.32 1.44 7.30
CA LEU A 27 -15.30 0.81 5.98
C LEU A 27 -16.72 0.64 5.43
N LEU A 28 -17.62 0.08 6.23
CA LEU A 28 -18.99 -0.19 5.79
C LEU A 28 -19.81 1.08 5.56
N VAL A 29 -19.62 2.12 6.38
CA VAL A 29 -20.23 3.44 6.15
C VAL A 29 -19.74 4.02 4.81
N LYS A 30 -18.43 3.97 4.54
CA LYS A 30 -17.86 4.47 3.28
C LYS A 30 -18.35 3.67 2.08
N LEU A 31 -18.42 2.35 2.20
CA LEU A 31 -18.97 1.47 1.17
C LEU A 31 -20.44 1.80 0.90
N ALA A 32 -21.24 1.94 1.95
CA ALA A 32 -22.67 2.27 1.85
C ALA A 32 -22.89 3.62 1.17
N ARG A 33 -22.11 4.65 1.54
CA ARG A 33 -22.15 5.96 0.87
C ARG A 33 -21.89 5.85 -0.63
N LYS A 34 -20.94 5.00 -1.03
CA LYS A 34 -20.58 4.78 -2.43
C LYS A 34 -21.66 4.01 -3.19
N LEU A 35 -22.07 2.85 -2.67
CA LEU A 35 -23.02 1.96 -3.33
C LEU A 35 -24.42 2.59 -3.43
N LYS A 36 -24.87 3.28 -2.37
CA LYS A 36 -26.16 3.97 -2.36
C LYS A 36 -26.11 5.39 -2.93
N ARG A 37 -24.91 5.88 -3.26
CA ARG A 37 -24.67 7.27 -3.72
C ARG A 37 -25.23 8.34 -2.75
N ASP A 38 -25.25 8.04 -1.45
CA ASP A 38 -25.77 8.92 -0.40
C ASP A 38 -24.65 9.31 0.57
N LYS A 39 -24.26 10.59 0.57
CA LYS A 39 -23.20 11.12 1.44
C LYS A 39 -23.61 11.27 2.90
N ASN A 40 -24.92 11.28 3.20
CA ASN A 40 -25.46 11.53 4.52
C ASN A 40 -25.46 10.30 5.43
N ILE A 41 -25.26 9.10 4.86
CA ILE A 41 -25.12 7.86 5.63
C ILE A 41 -24.04 8.04 6.69
N SER A 42 -24.37 7.90 7.97
CA SER A 42 -23.44 8.09 9.09
C SER A 42 -23.28 6.83 9.92
N HIS A 43 -22.31 6.84 10.85
CA HIS A 43 -22.13 5.77 11.84
C HIS A 43 -23.33 5.57 12.77
N ASP A 44 -24.27 6.51 12.81
CA ASP A 44 -25.40 6.50 13.73
C ASP A 44 -26.56 5.64 13.22
N HIS A 45 -26.54 5.25 11.94
CA HIS A 45 -27.51 4.30 11.41
C HIS A 45 -27.42 2.99 12.21
N GLN A 46 -28.60 2.43 12.53
CA GLN A 46 -28.73 1.26 13.41
C GLN A 46 -27.82 0.10 13.00
N ILE A 47 -27.74 -0.20 11.71
CA ILE A 47 -26.88 -1.26 11.17
C ILE A 47 -25.40 -1.10 11.55
N PHE A 48 -24.84 0.12 11.49
CA PHE A 48 -23.43 0.34 11.82
C PHE A 48 -23.17 0.38 13.34
N ARG A 49 -24.18 0.77 14.13
CA ARG A 49 -24.14 0.62 15.59
C ARG A 49 -24.12 -0.84 15.99
N ASP A 50 -24.98 -1.65 15.38
CA ASP A 50 -25.06 -3.09 15.65
C ASP A 50 -23.74 -3.80 15.32
N ILE A 51 -23.12 -3.46 14.19
CA ILE A 51 -21.80 -4.01 13.80
C ILE A 51 -20.70 -3.60 14.79
N ARG A 52 -20.67 -2.33 15.25
CA ARG A 52 -19.73 -1.89 16.29
C ARG A 52 -19.87 -2.67 17.59
N HIS A 53 -21.08 -3.12 17.92
CA HIS A 53 -21.37 -3.92 19.10
C HIS A 53 -21.28 -5.43 18.85
N GLY A 54 -20.73 -5.88 17.70
CA GLY A 54 -20.60 -7.29 17.36
C GLY A 54 -21.92 -7.99 17.03
N ARG A 55 -23.03 -7.26 16.93
CA ARG A 55 -24.36 -7.78 16.60
C ARG A 55 -24.51 -7.90 15.08
N ARG A 56 -23.78 -8.84 14.49
CA ARG A 56 -23.77 -9.07 13.04
C ARG A 56 -24.99 -9.92 12.64
N ARG A 57 -25.84 -9.39 11.76
CA ARG A 57 -26.98 -10.11 11.15
C ARG A 57 -26.88 -10.04 9.64
N LEU A 58 -26.60 -11.17 9.00
CA LEU A 58 -26.34 -11.26 7.57
C LEU A 58 -27.55 -10.79 6.74
N SER A 59 -28.76 -11.19 7.11
CA SER A 59 -29.99 -10.78 6.40
C SER A 59 -30.24 -9.27 6.42
N ILE A 60 -29.90 -8.58 7.53
CA ILE A 60 -29.99 -7.12 7.61
C ILE A 60 -28.92 -6.47 6.73
N PHE A 61 -27.74 -7.07 6.63
CA PHE A 61 -26.67 -6.59 5.77
C PHE A 61 -27.03 -6.70 4.29
N GLU A 62 -27.50 -7.88 3.86
CA GLU A 62 -27.94 -8.14 2.48
C GLU A 62 -29.06 -7.19 2.07
N SER A 63 -30.10 -7.09 2.91
CA SER A 63 -31.21 -6.15 2.72
C SER A 63 -30.72 -4.70 2.67
N TYR A 64 -29.79 -4.31 3.56
CA TYR A 64 -29.31 -2.95 3.58
C TYR A 64 -28.51 -2.59 2.33
N PHE A 65 -27.68 -3.50 1.81
CA PHE A 65 -26.89 -3.22 0.61
C PHE A 65 -27.62 -3.52 -0.71
N ASN A 66 -28.87 -3.98 -0.65
CA ASN A 66 -29.61 -4.52 -1.80
C ASN A 66 -28.77 -5.55 -2.56
N ILE A 67 -28.04 -6.38 -1.81
CA ILE A 67 -27.30 -7.50 -2.38
C ILE A 67 -28.33 -8.59 -2.58
N ASP A 68 -28.77 -8.74 -3.82
CA ASP A 68 -29.50 -9.92 -4.24
C ASP A 68 -28.50 -11.07 -4.33
N THR A 69 -28.46 -11.91 -3.31
CA THR A 69 -27.58 -13.08 -3.25
C THR A 69 -27.87 -14.06 -4.38
N ASP A 70 -29.08 -14.04 -4.94
CA ASP A 70 -29.47 -14.89 -6.06
C ASP A 70 -28.95 -14.35 -7.40
N CYS A 71 -28.70 -13.04 -7.51
CA CYS A 71 -28.05 -12.41 -8.66
C CYS A 71 -26.51 -12.36 -8.55
N LEU A 72 -25.96 -12.71 -7.38
CA LEU A 72 -24.55 -13.07 -7.24
C LEU A 72 -24.36 -14.52 -7.69
N GLU A 73 -24.73 -14.84 -8.94
CA GLU A 73 -24.02 -15.86 -9.69
C GLU A 73 -22.61 -15.31 -10.01
N LEU A 74 -21.82 -15.08 -8.95
CA LEU A 74 -20.39 -15.29 -9.05
C LEU A 74 -20.28 -16.69 -9.64
N ASN A 75 -19.72 -16.82 -10.85
CA ASN A 75 -19.52 -18.13 -11.47
C ASN A 75 -18.61 -18.96 -10.55
N PHE A 76 -19.23 -19.65 -9.60
CA PHE A 76 -18.67 -20.44 -8.51
C PHE A 76 -18.36 -21.87 -8.97
N SER A 77 -18.25 -22.10 -10.27
CA SER A 77 -18.10 -23.44 -10.84
C SER A 77 -16.75 -24.12 -10.56
N LEU A 78 -15.82 -23.42 -9.89
CA LEU A 78 -14.48 -23.89 -9.50
C LEU A 78 -14.08 -23.34 -8.13
N GLU A 79 -14.99 -23.26 -7.15
CA GLU A 79 -14.58 -22.74 -5.84
C GLU A 79 -13.58 -23.67 -5.11
N PRO A 80 -12.51 -23.10 -4.51
CA PRO A 80 -11.69 -23.78 -3.51
C PRO A 80 -12.56 -24.22 -2.33
N THR A 81 -12.13 -25.25 -1.59
CA THR A 81 -12.82 -25.58 -0.34
C THR A 81 -12.88 -24.33 0.57
N PRO A 82 -13.99 -24.04 1.29
CA PRO A 82 -14.12 -22.82 2.11
C PRO A 82 -13.01 -22.64 3.15
N GLN A 83 -12.34 -23.74 3.51
CA GLN A 83 -11.20 -23.74 4.42
C GLN A 83 -9.90 -23.24 3.78
N ASN A 84 -9.79 -23.21 2.46
CA ASN A 84 -8.60 -22.79 1.71
C ASN A 84 -8.74 -21.40 1.06
N ILE A 85 -9.90 -20.74 1.25
CA ILE A 85 -10.10 -19.35 0.84
C ILE A 85 -9.14 -18.44 1.62
N GLY A 86 -8.32 -17.72 0.86
CA GLY A 86 -7.20 -16.95 1.35
C GLY A 86 -7.07 -15.57 0.70
N SER A 87 -5.99 -14.88 1.01
CA SER A 87 -5.70 -13.57 0.41
C SER A 87 -5.50 -13.62 -1.11
N TRP A 88 -5.03 -14.76 -1.64
CA TRP A 88 -4.94 -15.05 -3.07
C TRP A 88 -6.30 -14.96 -3.77
N TYR A 89 -7.38 -15.38 -3.12
CA TYR A 89 -8.73 -15.37 -3.69
C TYR A 89 -9.22 -13.94 -3.87
N PHE A 90 -9.06 -13.09 -2.84
CA PHE A 90 -9.41 -11.67 -2.92
C PHE A 90 -8.62 -10.95 -4.00
N LEU A 91 -7.32 -11.24 -4.14
CA LEU A 91 -6.50 -10.69 -5.21
C LEU A 91 -7.00 -11.15 -6.58
N LYS A 92 -7.29 -12.44 -6.75
CA LYS A 92 -7.82 -12.99 -8.01
C LYS A 92 -9.16 -12.35 -8.40
N SER A 93 -10.09 -12.21 -7.46
CA SER A 93 -11.37 -11.52 -7.69
C SER A 93 -11.17 -10.05 -8.07
N PHE A 94 -10.23 -9.36 -7.42
CA PHE A 94 -9.85 -8.00 -7.77
C PHE A 94 -9.30 -7.92 -9.19
N VAL A 95 -8.32 -8.76 -9.56
CA VAL A 95 -7.72 -8.82 -10.90
C VAL A 95 -8.78 -9.08 -11.98
N LYS A 96 -9.68 -10.04 -11.75
CA LYS A 96 -10.78 -10.33 -12.69
C LYS A 96 -11.67 -9.11 -12.94
N SER A 97 -11.94 -8.31 -11.91
CA SER A 97 -12.76 -7.11 -12.07
C SER A 97 -12.16 -6.07 -13.02
N PHE A 98 -10.83 -5.99 -13.15
CA PHE A 98 -10.16 -5.14 -14.14
C PHE A 98 -10.23 -5.74 -15.54
N GLN A 99 -10.01 -7.05 -15.67
CA GLN A 99 -10.10 -7.77 -16.95
C GLN A 99 -11.49 -7.66 -17.60
N TYR A 100 -12.56 -7.64 -16.80
CA TYR A 100 -13.95 -7.48 -17.27
C TYR A 100 -14.38 -6.02 -17.47
N SER A 101 -13.56 -5.04 -17.08
CA SER A 101 -13.86 -3.64 -17.41
C SER A 101 -13.48 -3.41 -18.87
N ASP A 102 -14.49 -3.24 -19.73
CA ASP A 102 -14.46 -3.16 -21.21
C ASP A 102 -13.69 -1.94 -21.78
N GLN A 103 -12.71 -1.40 -21.06
CA GLN A 103 -11.86 -0.31 -21.56
C GLN A 103 -10.78 -0.88 -22.49
N GLU A 104 -10.34 -0.08 -23.47
CA GLU A 104 -9.20 -0.38 -24.36
C GLU A 104 -7.91 -0.49 -23.55
N GLU A 105 -7.78 -1.56 -22.79
CA GLU A 105 -6.66 -1.77 -21.91
C GLU A 105 -5.45 -2.20 -22.74
N ALA A 106 -4.32 -1.54 -22.53
CA ALA A 106 -3.09 -1.83 -23.24
C ALA A 106 -2.75 -3.32 -23.16
N ILE A 107 -2.34 -3.93 -24.29
CA ILE A 107 -2.01 -5.37 -24.37
C ILE A 107 -1.04 -5.80 -23.25
N ALA A 108 -0.12 -4.91 -22.86
CA ALA A 108 0.84 -5.17 -21.79
C ALA A 108 0.19 -5.35 -20.41
N LEU A 109 -0.87 -4.60 -20.09
CA LEU A 109 -1.62 -4.74 -18.84
C LEU A 109 -2.43 -6.04 -18.80
N LYS A 110 -2.95 -6.49 -19.95
CA LYS A 110 -3.63 -7.80 -20.05
C LYS A 110 -2.71 -8.95 -19.60
N TYR A 111 -1.46 -8.97 -20.10
CA TYR A 111 -0.47 -9.96 -19.66
C TYR A 111 -0.11 -9.84 -18.19
N TYR A 112 -0.06 -8.61 -17.66
CA TYR A 112 0.18 -8.37 -16.23
C TYR A 112 -0.94 -8.95 -15.36
N TRP A 113 -2.20 -8.74 -15.73
CA TRP A 113 -3.34 -9.30 -14.99
C TRP A 113 -3.34 -10.83 -15.02
N SER A 114 -3.11 -11.44 -16.19
CA SER A 114 -2.97 -12.90 -16.29
C SER A 114 -1.78 -13.43 -15.50
N PHE A 115 -0.67 -12.67 -15.44
CA PHE A 115 0.49 -13.02 -14.61
C PHE A 115 0.15 -13.01 -13.11
N LEU A 116 -0.61 -12.04 -12.62
CA LEU A 116 -1.09 -12.03 -11.24
C LEU A 116 -2.08 -13.18 -10.95
N GLU A 117 -2.98 -13.47 -11.89
CA GLU A 117 -3.90 -14.60 -11.78
C GLU A 117 -3.14 -15.94 -11.66
N ALA A 118 -2.09 -16.13 -12.47
CA ALA A 118 -1.25 -17.32 -12.41
C ALA A 118 -0.54 -17.49 -11.05
N HIS A 119 -0.17 -16.38 -10.37
CA HIS A 119 0.37 -16.48 -9.00
C HIS A 119 -0.70 -16.95 -8.01
N CYS A 120 -1.94 -16.45 -8.16
CA CYS A 120 -3.04 -16.84 -7.30
C CYS A 120 -3.37 -18.33 -7.48
N ASP A 121 -3.36 -18.82 -8.72
CA ASP A 121 -3.59 -20.23 -9.04
C ASP A 121 -2.49 -21.15 -8.51
N LEU A 122 -1.23 -20.72 -8.60
CA LEU A 122 -0.12 -21.44 -8.03
C LEU A 122 -0.22 -21.51 -6.50
N GLU A 123 -0.48 -20.40 -5.81
CA GLU A 123 -0.64 -20.39 -4.36
C GLU A 123 -1.81 -21.27 -3.91
N HIS A 124 -2.93 -21.21 -4.63
CA HIS A 124 -4.08 -22.08 -4.39
C HIS A 124 -3.71 -23.57 -4.50
N THR A 125 -3.03 -23.96 -5.59
CA THR A 125 -2.59 -25.35 -5.82
C THR A 125 -1.72 -25.87 -4.66
N ILE A 126 -0.79 -25.04 -4.20
CA ILE A 126 0.10 -25.39 -3.08
C ILE A 126 -0.67 -25.53 -1.77
N LEU A 127 -1.67 -24.66 -1.51
CA LEU A 127 -2.50 -24.74 -0.30
C LEU A 127 -3.43 -25.96 -0.32
N ASP A 128 -3.99 -26.31 -1.47
CA ASP A 128 -4.82 -27.51 -1.64
C ASP A 128 -4.00 -28.78 -1.42
N GLU A 129 -2.79 -28.86 -1.99
CA GLU A 129 -1.87 -29.97 -1.78
C GLU A 129 -1.43 -30.08 -0.32
N LEU A 130 -1.13 -28.96 0.33
CA LEU A 130 -0.80 -28.92 1.77
C LEU A 130 -1.98 -29.42 2.62
N SER A 131 -3.22 -29.04 2.29
CA SER A 131 -4.40 -29.48 3.02
C SER A 131 -4.63 -30.99 2.93
N SER A 132 -4.21 -31.60 1.81
CA SER A 132 -4.36 -33.03 1.54
C SER A 132 -3.20 -33.86 2.12
N THR A 133 -1.96 -33.42 1.92
CA THR A 133 -0.74 -34.19 2.24
C THR A 133 -0.14 -33.85 3.60
N LYS A 134 -0.43 -32.65 4.13
CA LYS A 134 0.25 -32.04 5.28
C LYS A 134 1.78 -31.94 5.10
N ASN A 135 2.28 -31.95 3.86
CA ASN A 135 3.70 -31.86 3.58
C ASN A 135 4.22 -30.42 3.74
N ILE A 136 4.94 -30.17 4.83
CA ILE A 136 5.52 -28.87 5.16
C ILE A 136 6.67 -28.48 4.20
N GLU A 137 7.42 -29.45 3.68
CA GLU A 137 8.54 -29.20 2.76
C GLU A 137 8.09 -28.51 1.46
N LEU A 138 6.83 -28.75 1.05
CA LEU A 138 6.20 -28.08 -0.07
C LEU A 138 6.14 -26.56 0.14
N VAL A 139 5.78 -26.13 1.35
CA VAL A 139 5.66 -24.71 1.72
C VAL A 139 7.04 -24.07 1.78
N GLU A 140 8.02 -24.77 2.37
CA GLU A 140 9.39 -24.28 2.47
C GLU A 140 10.01 -24.12 1.07
N SER A 141 9.83 -25.10 0.20
CA SER A 141 10.26 -25.04 -1.20
C SER A 141 9.60 -23.89 -1.96
N TYR A 142 8.30 -23.69 -1.77
CA TYR A 142 7.55 -22.59 -2.36
C TYR A 142 8.10 -21.23 -1.89
N LEU A 143 8.25 -21.02 -0.57
CA LEU A 143 8.73 -19.75 -0.02
C LEU A 143 10.19 -19.47 -0.34
N LYS A 144 11.03 -20.51 -0.41
CA LYS A 144 12.41 -20.41 -0.91
C LYS A 144 12.43 -19.94 -2.36
N THR A 145 11.61 -20.55 -3.20
CA THR A 145 11.57 -20.24 -4.64
C THR A 145 11.00 -18.84 -4.89
N TRP A 146 9.86 -18.52 -4.29
CA TRP A 146 9.11 -17.32 -4.63
C TRP A 146 9.52 -16.08 -3.85
N LEU A 147 9.97 -16.27 -2.60
CA LEU A 147 10.36 -15.19 -1.68
C LEU A 147 11.83 -15.24 -1.25
N ASN A 148 12.66 -16.16 -1.75
CA ASN A 148 14.05 -16.34 -1.31
C ASN A 148 14.17 -16.51 0.22
N ILE A 149 13.27 -17.27 0.84
CA ILE A 149 13.32 -17.62 2.28
C ILE A 149 14.03 -18.97 2.43
N GLU A 150 15.21 -18.97 3.06
CA GLU A 150 16.05 -20.16 3.17
C GLU A 150 15.79 -21.00 4.44
N THR A 151 14.95 -20.49 5.35
CA THR A 151 14.73 -21.10 6.66
C THR A 151 13.93 -22.41 6.56
N GLN A 152 14.54 -23.50 7.00
CA GLN A 152 13.86 -24.74 7.38
C GLN A 152 13.24 -24.49 8.77
N GLU A 153 12.00 -24.93 9.03
CA GLU A 153 11.21 -24.66 10.26
C GLU A 153 10.30 -23.42 10.22
N LEU A 154 9.64 -23.20 9.09
CA LEU A 154 8.65 -22.12 8.89
C LEU A 154 7.42 -22.16 9.82
N PHE A 155 7.27 -23.21 10.64
CA PHE A 155 6.14 -23.39 11.55
C PHE A 155 6.49 -23.21 13.03
N GLU A 156 7.78 -23.09 13.37
CA GLU A 156 8.29 -22.75 14.72
C GLU A 156 8.89 -21.33 14.76
N LEU A 157 8.31 -20.40 13.98
CA LEU A 157 8.90 -19.09 13.75
C LEU A 157 8.98 -18.25 15.04
N ASP A 158 10.20 -17.90 15.41
CA ASP A 158 10.48 -16.79 16.32
C ASP A 158 9.99 -15.44 15.73
N SER A 159 9.93 -14.40 16.56
CA SER A 159 9.46 -13.07 16.14
C SER A 159 10.25 -12.51 14.96
N ASN A 160 11.55 -12.82 14.89
CA ASN A 160 12.44 -12.33 13.85
C ASN A 160 12.12 -12.97 12.48
N THR A 161 11.92 -14.27 12.44
CA THR A 161 11.65 -14.98 11.19
C THR A 161 10.28 -14.60 10.64
N ARG A 162 9.26 -14.38 11.50
CA ARG A 162 7.96 -13.81 11.07
C ARG A 162 8.11 -12.43 10.45
N TYR A 163 8.94 -11.58 11.05
CA TYR A 163 9.22 -10.25 10.52
C TYR A 163 9.92 -10.33 9.15
N VAL A 164 10.96 -11.16 9.02
CA VAL A 164 11.67 -11.35 7.75
C VAL A 164 10.74 -11.88 6.66
N TYR A 165 9.90 -12.86 6.97
CA TYR A 165 8.87 -13.36 6.05
C TYR A 165 7.97 -12.22 5.57
N LEU A 166 7.43 -11.42 6.49
CA LEU A 166 6.55 -10.31 6.16
C LEU A 166 7.24 -9.23 5.30
N VAL A 167 8.48 -8.88 5.63
CA VAL A 167 9.29 -7.92 4.85
C VAL A 167 9.49 -8.43 3.42
N LYS A 168 9.85 -9.71 3.26
CA LYS A 168 10.08 -10.33 1.94
C LYS A 168 8.80 -10.40 1.11
N SER A 169 7.67 -10.76 1.71
CA SER A 169 6.36 -10.74 1.03
C SER A 169 6.02 -9.33 0.54
N VAL A 170 6.18 -8.32 1.41
CA VAL A 170 5.87 -6.94 1.05
C VAL A 170 6.82 -6.36 0.00
N MET A 171 8.11 -6.72 0.02
CA MET A 171 9.03 -6.34 -1.05
C MET A 171 8.64 -6.97 -2.40
N TYR A 172 8.17 -8.22 -2.40
CA TYR A 172 7.65 -8.85 -3.62
C TYR A 172 6.42 -8.13 -4.16
N TRP A 173 5.46 -7.79 -3.29
CA TRP A 173 4.25 -7.06 -3.70
C TRP A 173 4.57 -5.65 -4.21
N ALA A 174 5.52 -4.97 -3.57
CA ALA A 174 6.02 -3.67 -4.02
C ALA A 174 6.66 -3.78 -5.42
N ALA A 175 7.44 -4.82 -5.68
CA ALA A 175 8.02 -5.08 -7.00
C ALA A 175 6.95 -5.38 -8.06
N LEU A 176 5.90 -6.16 -7.72
CA LEU A 176 4.74 -6.37 -8.60
C LEU A 176 4.01 -5.05 -8.92
N PHE A 177 3.91 -4.16 -7.93
CA PHE A 177 3.28 -2.85 -8.12
C PHE A 177 4.13 -1.90 -8.95
N GLU A 178 5.45 -1.84 -8.73
CA GLU A 178 6.32 -1.04 -9.60
C GLU A 178 6.33 -1.55 -11.04
N LEU A 179 6.26 -2.87 -11.26
CA LEU A 179 6.05 -3.43 -12.60
C LEU A 179 4.73 -2.94 -13.20
N PHE A 180 3.62 -2.92 -12.44
CA PHE A 180 2.37 -2.35 -12.94
C PHE A 180 2.54 -0.88 -13.38
N LEU A 181 3.21 -0.05 -12.57
CA LEU A 181 3.46 1.35 -12.92
C LEU A 181 4.37 1.49 -14.15
N GLU A 182 5.36 0.62 -14.31
CA GLU A 182 6.22 0.56 -15.51
C GLU A 182 5.38 0.32 -16.77
N LEU A 183 4.41 -0.59 -16.69
CA LEU A 183 3.53 -0.92 -17.81
C LEU A 183 2.48 0.16 -18.09
N GLU A 184 1.82 0.67 -17.04
CA GLU A 184 0.80 1.73 -17.12
C GLU A 184 1.36 3.01 -17.73
N PHE A 185 2.55 3.43 -17.29
CA PHE A 185 3.20 4.65 -17.77
C PHE A 185 4.16 4.42 -18.94
N ASN A 186 4.23 3.20 -19.48
CA ASN A 186 5.13 2.80 -20.57
C ASN A 186 6.59 3.27 -20.34
N THR A 187 7.11 3.02 -19.14
CA THR A 187 8.48 3.37 -18.73
C THR A 187 9.29 2.10 -18.45
N THR A 188 10.57 2.13 -18.80
CA THR A 188 11.50 1.01 -18.58
C THR A 188 12.04 0.93 -17.17
N GLU A 189 11.90 2.01 -16.39
CA GLU A 189 12.37 2.05 -15.02
C GLU A 189 11.47 2.91 -14.14
N TYR A 190 10.88 2.26 -13.15
CA TYR A 190 10.18 2.89 -12.05
C TYR A 190 10.73 2.31 -10.73
N SER A 191 11.87 2.83 -10.25
CA SER A 191 12.50 2.39 -8.97
C SER A 191 12.39 3.48 -7.92
N TYR A 192 11.16 3.82 -7.57
CA TYR A 192 10.92 4.84 -6.55
C TYR A 192 11.03 4.25 -5.14
N LEU A 193 10.47 3.05 -4.94
CA LEU A 193 10.40 2.40 -3.63
C LEU A 193 11.77 2.06 -3.08
N ASN A 194 12.75 1.77 -3.95
CA ASN A 194 14.15 1.59 -3.56
C ASN A 194 14.75 2.84 -2.86
N LYS A 195 14.31 4.04 -3.26
CA LYS A 195 14.83 5.30 -2.71
C LYS A 195 14.28 5.62 -1.33
N VAL A 196 13.22 4.93 -0.90
CA VAL A 196 12.51 5.17 0.37
C VAL A 196 12.58 3.99 1.32
N LEU A 197 13.51 3.05 1.09
CA LEU A 197 13.81 1.97 2.03
C LEU A 197 14.32 2.53 3.36
N PRO A 198 14.09 1.85 4.49
CA PRO A 198 14.62 2.29 5.77
C PRO A 198 16.15 2.27 5.74
N THR A 199 16.77 3.15 6.53
CA THR A 199 18.23 3.22 6.63
C THR A 199 18.66 3.27 8.08
N PHE A 200 19.65 2.46 8.44
CA PHE A 200 20.30 2.52 9.74
C PHE A 200 21.54 3.42 9.70
N ASN A 201 21.67 4.33 10.68
CA ASN A 201 22.87 5.12 10.88
C ASN A 201 23.62 4.62 12.13
N GLU A 202 24.71 3.90 11.89
CA GLU A 202 25.54 3.29 12.94
C GLU A 202 26.12 4.34 13.91
N LYS A 203 26.49 5.53 13.42
CA LYS A 203 27.17 6.57 14.24
C LYS A 203 26.30 7.14 15.35
N ILE A 204 24.99 7.20 15.12
CA ILE A 204 24.02 7.77 16.08
C ILE A 204 23.00 6.72 16.55
N ASN A 205 23.24 5.44 16.23
CA ASN A 205 22.37 4.31 16.51
C ASN A 205 20.88 4.62 16.24
N LYS A 206 20.59 5.10 15.03
CA LYS A 206 19.24 5.57 14.67
C LYS A 206 18.75 4.93 13.38
N LEU A 207 17.54 4.41 13.42
CA LEU A 207 16.78 4.01 12.24
C LEU A 207 16.00 5.21 11.68
N SER A 208 16.16 5.46 10.38
CA SER A 208 15.26 6.33 9.62
C SER A 208 14.24 5.43 8.90
N LEU A 209 12.96 5.58 9.26
CA LEU A 209 11.86 4.81 8.68
C LEU A 209 11.62 5.19 7.21
N SER A 210 10.90 4.34 6.47
CA SER A 210 10.57 4.60 5.06
C SER A 210 9.81 5.92 4.84
N THR A 211 8.87 6.28 5.72
CA THR A 211 8.23 7.59 5.68
C THR A 211 9.21 8.74 5.89
N GLU A 212 10.20 8.62 6.78
CA GLU A 212 11.22 9.67 6.95
C GLU A 212 12.07 9.82 5.68
N GLN A 213 12.48 8.70 5.06
CA GLN A 213 13.23 8.71 3.81
C GLN A 213 12.44 9.31 2.65
N PHE A 214 11.16 8.94 2.53
CA PHE A 214 10.22 9.58 1.62
C PHE A 214 10.20 11.11 1.77
N LEU A 215 10.02 11.61 2.98
CA LEU A 215 9.94 13.05 3.24
C LEU A 215 11.27 13.77 2.97
N ILE A 216 12.41 13.13 3.27
CA ILE A 216 13.74 13.67 2.94
C ILE A 216 13.91 13.79 1.42
N ASN A 217 13.55 12.76 0.67
CA ASN A 217 13.66 12.76 -0.79
C ASN A 217 12.69 13.75 -1.42
N PHE A 218 11.45 13.83 -0.91
CA PHE A 218 10.47 14.82 -1.34
C PHE A 218 10.98 16.25 -1.16
N LYS A 219 11.55 16.55 0.02
CA LYS A 219 12.14 17.86 0.32
C LYS A 219 13.32 18.20 -0.60
N LYS A 220 14.18 17.23 -0.91
CA LYS A 220 15.27 17.41 -1.89
C LYS A 220 14.72 17.69 -3.28
N ALA A 221 13.73 16.93 -3.73
CA ALA A 221 13.09 17.13 -5.03
C ALA A 221 12.44 18.52 -5.13
N TRP A 222 11.66 18.92 -4.12
CA TRP A 222 11.07 20.26 -4.06
C TRP A 222 12.13 21.37 -4.08
N SER A 223 13.21 21.20 -3.30
CA SER A 223 14.32 22.15 -3.27
C SER A 223 14.99 22.35 -4.63
N ARG A 224 15.12 21.28 -5.42
CA ARG A 224 15.68 21.36 -6.77
C ARG A 224 14.69 22.03 -7.72
N ASP A 225 13.43 21.62 -7.67
CA ASP A 225 12.41 22.03 -8.63
C ASP A 225 12.02 23.53 -8.43
N GLU A 226 11.91 24.00 -7.18
CA GLU A 226 11.49 25.38 -6.85
C GLU A 226 12.67 26.35 -6.69
N TYR A 227 13.79 25.91 -6.10
CA TYR A 227 14.93 26.79 -5.77
C TYR A 227 16.17 26.58 -6.66
N GLY A 228 16.12 25.65 -7.62
CA GLY A 228 17.24 25.37 -8.52
C GLY A 228 18.48 24.77 -7.85
N TYR A 229 18.35 24.21 -6.64
CA TYR A 229 19.49 23.66 -5.90
C TYR A 229 20.01 22.37 -6.55
N ALA A 230 21.34 22.25 -6.64
CA ALA A 230 22.01 21.02 -7.04
C ALA A 230 21.76 19.89 -6.01
N ASN A 231 21.92 18.63 -6.43
CA ASN A 231 21.51 17.42 -5.70
C ASN A 231 21.95 17.31 -4.23
N GLU A 232 23.02 17.99 -3.82
CA GLU A 232 23.57 17.95 -2.46
C GLU A 232 22.99 19.03 -1.54
N ARG A 233 22.45 20.13 -2.09
CA ARG A 233 21.90 21.24 -1.31
C ARG A 233 20.39 21.09 -1.20
N SER A 234 19.87 21.26 0.01
CA SER A 234 18.44 21.22 0.28
C SER A 234 18.05 22.36 1.21
N ILE A 235 16.89 22.97 0.98
CA ILE A 235 16.26 23.93 1.89
C ILE A 235 16.17 23.39 3.33
N LYS A 236 15.92 24.24 4.32
CA LYS A 236 15.60 23.81 5.69
C LYS A 236 14.18 23.26 5.76
N TRP A 237 13.88 22.44 6.77
CA TRP A 237 12.51 21.95 7.00
C TRP A 237 11.50 23.08 7.19
N ALA A 238 11.87 24.13 7.92
CA ALA A 238 11.02 25.30 8.14
C ALA A 238 10.63 26.00 6.83
N GLU A 239 11.53 26.05 5.85
CA GLU A 239 11.26 26.63 4.53
C GLU A 239 10.22 25.80 3.77
N LEU A 240 10.39 24.47 3.72
CA LEU A 240 9.40 23.57 3.13
C LEU A 240 8.01 23.75 3.80
N TYR A 241 7.97 23.87 5.13
CA TYR A 241 6.70 24.06 5.84
C TYR A 241 6.03 25.40 5.50
N ARG A 242 6.81 26.45 5.28
CA ARG A 242 6.29 27.74 4.82
C ARG A 242 5.72 27.62 3.41
N ASP A 243 6.42 26.95 2.50
CA ASP A 243 5.94 26.75 1.12
C ASP A 243 4.59 26.01 1.12
N ILE A 244 4.46 24.97 1.94
CA ILE A 244 3.21 24.24 2.11
C ILE A 244 2.11 25.17 2.66
N ALA A 245 2.42 25.96 3.70
CA ALA A 245 1.45 26.89 4.28
C ALA A 245 0.94 27.91 3.26
N LYS A 246 1.84 28.51 2.48
CA LYS A 246 1.49 29.49 1.43
C LYS A 246 0.58 28.86 0.38
N LYS A 247 0.96 27.70 -0.18
CA LYS A 247 0.14 27.00 -1.18
C LYS A 247 -1.25 26.67 -0.67
N ARG A 248 -1.37 26.24 0.60
CA ARG A 248 -2.68 25.95 1.23
C ARG A 248 -3.53 27.21 1.47
N MET A 249 -2.91 28.33 1.85
CA MET A 249 -3.61 29.61 2.05
C MET A 249 -4.11 30.21 0.73
N GLN A 250 -3.41 29.93 -0.38
CA GLN A 250 -3.76 30.37 -1.72
C GLN A 250 -4.76 29.45 -2.44
N ASP A 251 -4.99 28.24 -1.93
CA ASP A 251 -5.87 27.26 -2.57
C ASP A 251 -7.35 27.45 -2.14
N PRO A 252 -8.27 27.66 -3.09
CA PRO A 252 -9.68 27.97 -2.80
C PRO A 252 -10.46 26.80 -2.19
N ASP A 253 -10.02 25.56 -2.39
CA ASP A 253 -10.68 24.37 -1.83
C ASP A 253 -10.21 24.07 -0.40
N ILE A 254 -9.15 24.75 0.06
CA ILE A 254 -8.62 24.65 1.42
C ILE A 254 -8.94 25.90 2.24
N THR A 255 -8.78 27.09 1.64
CA THR A 255 -8.97 28.39 2.29
C THR A 255 -9.96 29.22 1.48
N ASN A 256 -11.06 29.62 2.10
CA ASN A 256 -12.11 30.39 1.43
C ASN A 256 -12.49 31.64 2.24
N PRO A 257 -12.24 32.86 1.72
CA PRO A 257 -11.62 33.16 0.44
C PRO A 257 -10.10 32.86 0.43
N PRO A 258 -9.52 32.49 -0.72
CA PRO A 258 -8.08 32.27 -0.83
C PRO A 258 -7.31 33.57 -0.62
N ILE A 259 -6.15 33.48 0.03
CA ILE A 259 -5.28 34.62 0.31
C ILE A 259 -4.53 35.04 -0.96
N SER A 260 -4.56 36.34 -1.27
CA SER A 260 -3.88 36.88 -2.46
C SER A 260 -2.35 36.73 -2.37
N SER A 261 -1.67 36.55 -3.50
CA SER A 261 -0.21 36.36 -3.54
C SER A 261 0.62 37.51 -2.95
N ASN A 262 0.04 38.71 -2.85
CA ASN A 262 0.71 39.90 -2.33
C ASN A 262 0.35 40.19 -0.86
N SER A 263 -0.40 39.29 -0.22
CA SER A 263 -0.88 39.49 1.15
C SER A 263 0.27 39.37 2.18
N PRO A 264 0.35 40.28 3.18
CA PRO A 264 1.37 40.21 4.23
C PRO A 264 1.39 38.88 4.99
N GLU A 265 0.24 38.22 5.11
CA GLU A 265 0.05 36.92 5.76
C GLU A 265 0.87 35.80 5.10
N LEU A 266 1.27 35.95 3.84
CA LEU A 266 2.13 35.00 3.13
C LEU A 266 3.62 35.22 3.35
N HIS A 267 4.05 36.31 4.02
CA HIS A 267 5.47 36.55 4.26
C HIS A 267 6.05 35.57 5.29
N ASP A 268 5.34 35.35 6.42
CA ASP A 268 5.72 34.37 7.45
C ASP A 268 4.47 33.66 8.01
N PRO A 269 3.90 32.71 7.27
CA PRO A 269 2.71 32.00 7.71
C PRO A 269 3.00 31.09 8.91
N ASP A 270 2.01 30.86 9.78
CA ASP A 270 2.16 29.90 10.88
C ASP A 270 2.35 28.47 10.35
N ILE A 271 3.52 27.90 10.65
CA ILE A 271 3.93 26.55 10.24
C ILE A 271 3.78 25.50 11.36
N THR A 272 3.27 25.87 12.53
CA THR A 272 3.30 25.02 13.74
C THR A 272 2.56 23.70 13.54
N ALA A 273 1.36 23.75 12.95
CA ALA A 273 0.56 22.55 12.68
C ALA A 273 1.24 21.63 11.65
N ILE A 274 1.82 22.21 10.59
CA ILE A 274 2.53 21.49 9.53
C ILE A 274 3.77 20.80 10.12
N LYS A 275 4.59 21.55 10.86
CA LYS A 275 5.78 21.03 11.56
C LYS A 275 5.42 19.85 12.46
N LYS A 276 4.43 20.02 13.34
CA LYS A 276 3.97 18.95 14.25
C LYS A 276 3.52 17.70 13.49
N LYS A 277 2.91 17.88 12.31
CA LYS A 277 2.47 16.77 11.47
C LYS A 277 3.64 16.00 10.85
N PHE A 278 4.59 16.72 10.24
CA PHE A 278 5.80 16.11 9.69
C PHE A 278 6.66 15.44 10.77
N ASP A 279 6.77 16.03 11.95
CA ASP A 279 7.48 15.43 13.08
C ASP A 279 6.85 14.10 13.50
N ARG A 280 5.52 13.99 13.51
CA ARG A 280 4.82 12.73 13.79
C ARG A 280 5.09 11.67 12.72
N TRP A 281 5.09 12.04 11.45
CA TRP A 281 5.39 11.12 10.34
C TRP A 281 6.84 10.62 10.37
N ARG A 282 7.80 11.54 10.54
CA ARG A 282 9.24 11.20 10.58
C ARG A 282 9.59 10.31 11.76
N LYS A 283 8.89 10.45 12.89
CA LYS A 283 9.05 9.59 14.08
C LYS A 283 8.26 8.28 13.99
N GLY A 284 7.45 8.08 12.94
CA GLY A 284 6.60 6.90 12.80
C GLY A 284 5.42 6.85 13.77
N ASN A 285 5.06 7.96 14.42
CA ASN A 285 3.91 8.00 15.34
C ASN A 285 2.58 7.79 14.61
N THR A 286 2.52 8.18 13.33
CA THR A 286 1.34 8.01 12.47
C THR A 286 1.80 7.77 11.04
N LEU A 287 1.10 6.91 10.29
CA LEU A 287 1.24 6.81 8.83
C LEU A 287 0.53 7.98 8.13
N ILE A 288 0.85 8.24 6.85
CA ILE A 288 0.29 9.37 6.10
C ILE A 288 -1.05 8.96 5.48
N SER A 289 -2.13 9.69 5.72
CA SER A 289 -3.40 9.45 5.00
C SER A 289 -3.38 10.04 3.58
N MET A 290 -4.23 9.53 2.68
CA MET A 290 -4.37 10.11 1.34
C MET A 290 -4.78 11.59 1.38
N ASN A 291 -5.66 11.98 2.31
CA ASN A 291 -6.03 13.39 2.48
C ASN A 291 -4.84 14.25 2.95
N GLU A 292 -3.98 13.69 3.78
CA GLU A 292 -2.75 14.35 4.21
C GLU A 292 -1.72 14.47 3.10
N MET A 293 -1.54 13.43 2.28
CA MET A 293 -0.72 13.51 1.07
C MET A 293 -1.20 14.66 0.18
N ARG A 294 -2.51 14.79 -0.04
CA ARG A 294 -3.09 15.90 -0.81
C ARG A 294 -2.79 17.26 -0.18
N ASN A 295 -3.10 17.41 1.11
CA ASN A 295 -3.00 18.68 1.82
C ASN A 295 -1.57 19.19 2.05
N PHE A 296 -0.59 18.29 2.18
CA PHE A 296 0.75 18.68 2.64
C PHE A 296 1.87 18.34 1.66
N ILE A 297 1.63 17.43 0.71
CA ILE A 297 2.65 16.99 -0.25
C ILE A 297 2.27 17.42 -1.66
N ALA A 298 1.10 16.97 -2.16
CA ALA A 298 0.67 17.26 -3.53
C ALA A 298 0.36 18.74 -3.77
N ILE A 299 -0.12 19.46 -2.74
CA ILE A 299 -0.45 20.88 -2.81
C ILE A 299 0.70 21.78 -3.29
N LEU A 300 1.94 21.32 -3.15
CA LEU A 300 3.10 22.06 -3.65
C LEU A 300 3.17 22.07 -5.18
N ARG A 301 2.61 21.06 -5.84
CA ARG A 301 2.70 20.84 -7.29
C ARG A 301 1.40 21.11 -8.02
N VAL A 302 0.26 20.79 -7.40
CA VAL A 302 -1.07 20.92 -8.02
C VAL A 302 -2.10 21.44 -7.02
N PRO A 303 -3.17 22.11 -7.47
CA PRO A 303 -4.26 22.52 -6.59
C PRO A 303 -4.96 21.32 -5.92
N PHE A 304 -5.59 21.57 -4.77
CA PHE A 304 -6.22 20.53 -3.97
C PHE A 304 -7.31 19.77 -4.73
N SER A 305 -8.14 20.45 -5.52
CA SER A 305 -9.15 19.83 -6.40
C SER A 305 -8.57 18.76 -7.33
N TYR A 306 -7.40 19.02 -7.93
CA TYR A 306 -6.76 18.11 -8.89
C TYR A 306 -5.88 17.04 -8.22
N SER A 307 -5.42 17.27 -6.99
CA SER A 307 -4.52 16.35 -6.29
C SER A 307 -5.06 14.94 -6.05
N GLY A 308 -6.39 14.73 -6.16
CA GLY A 308 -6.98 13.40 -6.10
C GLY A 308 -6.59 12.51 -7.27
N ASP A 309 -6.50 13.09 -8.47
CA ASP A 309 -6.25 12.37 -9.71
C ASP A 309 -4.77 12.00 -9.85
N GLU A 310 -3.89 12.94 -9.50
CA GLU A 310 -2.43 12.75 -9.43
C GLU A 310 -1.99 11.64 -8.45
N LEU A 311 -2.82 11.37 -7.43
CA LEU A 311 -2.52 10.38 -6.40
C LEU A 311 -3.27 9.05 -6.59
N ARG A 312 -3.98 8.86 -7.71
CA ARG A 312 -4.78 7.63 -7.98
C ARG A 312 -3.95 6.35 -7.87
N LEU A 313 -2.67 6.40 -8.24
CA LEU A 313 -1.71 5.30 -8.18
C LEU A 313 -0.58 5.56 -7.18
N SER A 314 -0.93 6.04 -5.98
CA SER A 314 0.07 6.54 -5.05
C SER A 314 0.95 5.43 -4.45
N GLN A 315 2.25 5.55 -4.69
CA GLN A 315 3.32 4.85 -3.97
C GLN A 315 3.24 5.02 -2.44
N CYS A 316 2.45 5.99 -1.95
CA CYS A 316 2.19 6.19 -0.52
C CYS A 316 1.68 4.91 0.16
N LEU A 317 0.95 4.05 -0.57
CA LEU A 317 0.53 2.74 -0.06
C LEU A 317 1.73 1.94 0.46
N PHE A 318 2.75 1.74 -0.38
CA PHE A 318 3.92 0.94 -0.03
C PHE A 318 4.88 1.68 0.92
N ILE A 319 4.99 3.01 0.84
CA ILE A 319 5.72 3.80 1.85
C ILE A 319 5.14 3.57 3.24
N ASN A 320 3.80 3.63 3.36
CA ASN A 320 3.11 3.39 4.62
C ASN A 320 3.24 1.93 5.06
N LEU A 321 3.16 0.98 4.12
CA LEU A 321 3.27 -0.44 4.43
C LEU A 321 4.67 -0.81 4.95
N PHE A 322 5.72 -0.33 4.28
CA PHE A 322 7.10 -0.48 4.73
C PHE A 322 7.27 0.09 6.15
N THR A 323 6.80 1.33 6.35
CA THR A 323 6.84 2.01 7.66
C THR A 323 6.08 1.25 8.73
N PHE A 324 4.88 0.74 8.41
CA PHE A 324 4.08 -0.05 9.33
C PHE A 324 4.83 -1.31 9.77
N ILE A 325 5.44 -2.04 8.84
CA ILE A 325 6.20 -3.26 9.15
C ILE A 325 7.41 -2.94 10.04
N GLN A 326 8.14 -1.88 9.74
CA GLN A 326 9.27 -1.42 10.56
C GLN A 326 8.81 -1.11 12.00
N LEU A 327 7.65 -0.46 12.15
CA LEU A 327 7.06 -0.19 13.47
C LEU A 327 6.61 -1.46 14.20
N GLN A 328 6.16 -2.50 13.50
CA GLN A 328 5.88 -3.79 14.14
C GLN A 328 7.16 -4.49 14.58
N GLY A 329 8.22 -4.45 13.75
CA GLY A 329 9.52 -5.00 14.12
C GLY A 329 10.11 -4.32 15.36
N LEU A 330 9.97 -3.00 15.49
CA LEU A 330 10.35 -2.27 16.70
C LEU A 330 9.59 -2.73 17.96
N LYS A 331 8.30 -3.09 17.83
CA LYS A 331 7.51 -3.62 18.96
C LYS A 331 7.89 -5.04 19.34
N LEU A 332 8.54 -5.76 18.44
CA LEU A 332 9.07 -7.11 18.63
C LEU A 332 10.54 -7.09 19.09
N ASP A 333 11.06 -5.92 19.47
CA ASP A 333 12.44 -5.71 19.91
C ASP A 333 13.49 -6.21 18.90
N ILE A 334 13.18 -6.17 17.60
CA ILE A 334 14.13 -6.48 16.53
C ILE A 334 15.17 -5.37 16.45
N ASP A 335 16.45 -5.78 16.31
CA ASP A 335 17.57 -4.87 16.23
C ASP A 335 17.44 -3.85 15.08
N LEU A 336 17.83 -2.60 15.32
CA LEU A 336 17.65 -1.49 14.37
C LEU A 336 18.38 -1.72 13.05
N LYS A 337 19.55 -2.35 13.08
CA LYS A 337 20.31 -2.69 11.87
C LYS A 337 19.59 -3.79 11.11
N GLN A 338 19.12 -4.83 11.79
CA GLN A 338 18.33 -5.90 11.19
C GLN A 338 17.03 -5.38 10.53
N LEU A 339 16.35 -4.42 11.15
CA LEU A 339 15.17 -3.77 10.56
C LEU A 339 15.49 -3.13 9.20
N SER A 340 16.65 -2.49 9.07
CA SER A 340 17.13 -1.88 7.83
C SER A 340 17.60 -2.92 6.81
N ASP A 341 18.43 -3.87 7.26
CA ASP A 341 19.05 -4.89 6.42
C ASP A 341 18.00 -5.81 5.77
N ALA A 342 16.90 -6.10 6.46
CA ALA A 342 15.80 -6.89 5.91
C ALA A 342 15.21 -6.30 4.60
N PHE A 343 15.25 -4.97 4.43
CA PHE A 343 14.76 -4.28 3.23
C PHE A 343 15.82 -4.06 2.14
N SER A 344 17.11 -4.23 2.48
CA SER A 344 18.24 -3.90 1.59
C SER A 344 18.24 -4.63 0.24
N ASN A 345 17.58 -5.78 0.17
CA ASN A 345 17.53 -6.64 -1.01
C ASN A 345 16.40 -6.28 -1.99
N TYR A 346 15.70 -5.15 -1.81
CA TYR A 346 14.55 -4.79 -2.64
C TYR A 346 14.81 -4.83 -4.15
N GLU A 347 15.96 -4.31 -4.62
CA GLU A 347 16.33 -4.35 -6.04
C GLU A 347 16.40 -5.78 -6.61
N ARG A 348 16.79 -6.77 -5.79
CA ARG A 348 16.78 -8.18 -6.19
C ARG A 348 15.35 -8.69 -6.40
N TYR A 349 14.39 -8.26 -5.57
CA TYR A 349 12.96 -8.59 -5.76
C TYR A 349 12.42 -7.98 -7.05
N LYS A 350 12.76 -6.71 -7.30
CA LYS A 350 12.39 -6.04 -8.54
C LYS A 350 12.92 -6.75 -9.78
N ALA A 351 14.21 -7.09 -9.80
CA ALA A 351 14.83 -7.85 -10.88
C ALA A 351 14.19 -9.24 -11.07
N MET A 352 13.89 -9.93 -9.97
CA MET A 352 13.24 -11.24 -10.00
C MET A 352 11.84 -11.18 -10.60
N VAL A 353 10.99 -10.25 -10.15
CA VAL A 353 9.63 -10.05 -10.69
C VAL A 353 9.69 -9.70 -12.18
N ASN A 354 10.57 -8.78 -12.56
CA ASN A 354 10.74 -8.39 -13.96
C ASN A 354 11.19 -9.56 -14.85
N ARG A 355 12.11 -10.41 -14.37
CA ARG A 355 12.52 -11.61 -15.08
C ARG A 355 11.35 -12.58 -15.27
N ARG A 356 10.62 -12.88 -14.19
CA ARG A 356 9.48 -13.81 -14.21
C ARG A 356 8.38 -13.33 -15.14
N TYR A 357 8.06 -12.04 -15.11
CA TYR A 357 7.06 -11.45 -16.00
C TYR A 357 7.49 -11.54 -17.47
N LYS A 358 8.76 -11.25 -17.79
CA LYS A 358 9.28 -11.39 -19.16
C LYS A 358 9.17 -12.84 -19.65
N THR A 359 9.53 -13.81 -18.82
CA THR A 359 9.38 -15.24 -19.15
C THR A 359 7.91 -15.60 -19.34
N TYR A 360 7.03 -15.19 -18.43
CA TYR A 360 5.59 -15.45 -18.53
C TYR A 360 4.98 -14.88 -19.81
N LYS A 361 5.37 -13.67 -20.22
CA LYS A 361 4.91 -13.08 -21.48
C LYS A 361 5.32 -13.90 -22.71
N GLN A 362 6.44 -14.62 -22.65
CA GLN A 362 6.94 -15.46 -23.74
C GLN A 362 6.34 -16.86 -23.73
N THR A 363 6.11 -17.45 -22.55
CA THR A 363 5.75 -18.86 -22.40
C THR A 363 4.29 -19.09 -21.99
N LEU A 364 3.62 -18.06 -21.48
CA LEU A 364 2.32 -18.12 -20.79
C LEU A 364 2.33 -19.06 -19.57
N LYS A 365 3.52 -19.37 -19.06
CA LYS A 365 3.72 -20.25 -17.90
C LYS A 365 4.45 -19.48 -16.81
N LEU A 366 3.96 -19.64 -15.59
CA LEU A 366 4.56 -19.02 -14.43
C LEU A 366 5.79 -19.86 -14.02
N GLU A 367 6.98 -19.31 -14.24
CA GLU A 367 8.26 -19.95 -13.97
C GLU A 367 9.04 -19.20 -12.87
N PRO A 368 9.82 -19.92 -12.02
CA PRO A 368 10.52 -19.34 -10.88
C PRO A 368 11.76 -18.48 -11.20
#